data_AF-E1KRV0-F1
#
_entry.id   AF-E1KRV0-F1
#
_cell.length_a   1.000
_cell.length_b   1.000
_cell.length_c   1.000
_cell.angle_alpha   90.00
_cell.angle_beta   90.00
_cell.angle_gamma   90.00
#
_symmetry.space_group_name_H-M   'P 1'
#
loop_
_entity.id
_entity.type
_entity.pdbx_description
1 polymer ?
#
loop_
_entity_poly.entity_id
_entity_poly.type
_entity_poly.pdbx_seq_one_letter_code
_entity_poly.pdbx_strand_id
1 'polypeptide(L)'
;TPGEAMEKALRYAFAVWIRIGRYVQDGHFNIDNNLMEQAIRPITLGRKNYLFCGNNEGAENNAIFYTFMACCREADIEPYKWMKEILSKPLLDMTEEELTKMLPSNFK
;
A
#
# COMPACT_ATOMS: atom_id res chain seq x y z
N THR A 1 -29.68 21.72 0.42
CA THR A 1 -29.60 22.63 1.60
C THR A 1 -28.65 22.04 2.63
N PRO A 2 -28.11 22.83 3.59
CA PRO A 2 -27.15 22.34 4.60
C PRO A 2 -27.60 21.09 5.37
N GLY A 3 -28.92 20.86 5.50
CA GLY A 3 -29.48 19.66 6.12
C GLY A 3 -29.25 18.35 5.36
N GLU A 4 -29.21 18.39 4.02
CA GLU A 4 -29.06 17.17 3.19
C GLU A 4 -27.65 16.55 3.32
N ALA A 5 -26.61 17.39 3.40
CA ALA A 5 -25.24 16.92 3.58
C ALA A 5 -25.04 16.30 4.97
N MET A 6 -25.63 16.91 6.01
CA MET A 6 -25.55 16.42 7.38
C MET A 6 -26.35 15.12 7.55
N GLU A 7 -27.54 15.03 6.95
CA GLU A 7 -28.32 13.79 6.95
C GLU A 7 -27.55 12.65 6.27
N LYS A 8 -26.92 12.91 5.11
CA LYS A 8 -26.10 11.92 4.41
C LYS A 8 -24.92 11.45 5.26
N ALA A 9 -24.23 12.37 5.94
CA ALA A 9 -23.11 12.04 6.83
C ALA A 9 -23.56 11.18 8.02
N LEU A 10 -24.69 11.51 8.64
CA LEU A 10 -25.27 10.72 9.74
C LEU A 10 -25.64 9.31 9.28
N ARG A 11 -26.35 9.19 8.15
CA ARG A 11 -26.72 7.89 7.57
C ARG A 11 -25.49 7.04 7.29
N TYR A 12 -24.44 7.64 6.73
CA TYR A 12 -23.17 6.96 6.49
C TYR A 12 -22.54 6.48 7.80
N ALA A 13 -22.42 7.35 8.81
CA ALA A 13 -21.83 7.01 10.11
C ALA A 13 -22.56 5.86 10.80
N PHE A 14 -23.90 5.88 10.80
CA PHE A 14 -24.72 4.79 11.36
C PHE A 14 -24.51 3.48 10.60
N ALA A 15 -24.44 3.51 9.26
CA ALA A 15 -24.25 2.32 8.45
C ALA A 15 -22.89 1.63 8.71
N VAL A 16 -21.86 2.39 9.11
CA VAL A 16 -20.52 1.84 9.42
C VAL A 16 -20.22 1.71 10.91
N TRP A 17 -21.16 2.06 11.80
CA TRP A 17 -20.94 2.11 13.26
C TRP A 17 -20.37 0.82 13.83
N ILE A 18 -20.93 -0.34 13.42
CA ILE A 18 -20.45 -1.66 13.87
C ILE A 18 -19.00 -1.91 13.45
N ARG A 19 -18.56 -1.40 12.28
CA ARG A 19 -17.19 -1.56 11.79
C ARG A 19 -16.22 -0.67 12.57
N ILE A 20 -16.61 0.59 12.82
CA ILE A 20 -15.79 1.53 13.57
C ILE A 20 -15.67 1.05 15.02
N GLY A 21 -16.75 0.58 15.66
CA GLY A 21 -16.71 0.12 17.05
C GLY A 21 -15.80 -1.07 17.35
N ARG A 22 -15.25 -1.76 16.33
CA ARG A 22 -14.35 -2.92 16.52
C ARG A 22 -13.06 -2.59 17.27
N TYR A 23 -12.56 -1.35 17.18
CA TYR A 23 -11.36 -0.95 17.92
C TYR A 23 -11.55 -1.03 19.44
N VAL A 24 -12.79 -0.97 19.93
CA VAL A 24 -13.11 -1.12 21.36
C VAL A 24 -13.04 -2.58 21.80
N GLN A 25 -13.23 -3.51 20.86
CA GLN A 25 -13.27 -4.95 21.11
C GLN A 25 -11.89 -5.61 20.96
N ASP A 26 -11.03 -5.05 20.10
CA ASP A 26 -9.70 -5.59 19.81
C ASP A 26 -8.67 -4.46 19.68
N GLY A 27 -7.67 -4.49 20.56
CA GLY A 27 -6.60 -3.49 20.66
C GLY A 27 -5.59 -3.51 19.51
N HIS A 28 -5.66 -4.48 18.60
CA HIS A 28 -4.86 -4.43 17.37
C HIS A 28 -5.37 -3.39 16.37
N PHE A 29 -6.63 -2.96 16.49
CA PHE A 29 -7.18 -1.92 15.62
C PHE A 29 -6.97 -0.53 16.23
N ASN A 30 -6.50 0.40 15.39
CA ASN A 30 -6.46 1.81 15.74
C ASN A 30 -7.86 2.44 15.61
N ILE A 31 -8.13 3.45 16.43
CA ILE A 31 -9.37 4.23 16.40
C ILE A 31 -9.53 5.03 15.09
N ASP A 32 -8.41 5.42 14.50
CA ASP A 32 -8.33 6.15 13.25
C ASP A 32 -7.53 5.38 12.19
N ASN A 33 -7.66 5.82 10.94
CA ASN A 33 -6.99 5.26 9.78
C ASN A 33 -5.76 6.09 9.36
N ASN A 34 -5.26 6.98 10.22
CA ASN A 34 -4.24 7.98 9.84
C ASN A 34 -2.95 7.32 9.34
N LEU A 35 -2.53 6.20 9.94
CA LEU A 35 -1.39 5.42 9.46
C LEU A 35 -1.58 4.94 8.02
N MET A 36 -2.77 4.45 7.68
CA MET A 36 -3.09 3.99 6.33
C MET A 36 -3.19 5.16 5.35
N GLU A 37 -3.76 6.29 5.76
CA GLU A 37 -3.80 7.51 4.94
C GLU A 37 -2.40 8.05 4.65
N GLN A 38 -1.51 8.04 5.65
CA GLN A 38 -0.10 8.39 5.45
C GLN A 38 0.61 7.41 4.53
N ALA A 39 0.35 6.10 4.66
CA ALA A 39 0.95 5.08 3.81
C ALA A 39 0.53 5.21 2.34
N ILE A 40 -0.75 5.54 2.05
CA ILE A 40 -1.25 5.69 0.68
C ILE A 40 -0.95 7.07 0.07
N ARG A 41 -0.62 8.07 0.90
CA ARG A 41 -0.39 9.45 0.44
C ARG A 41 0.64 9.57 -0.69
N PRO A 42 1.82 8.92 -0.65
CA PRO A 42 2.80 8.98 -1.75
C PRO A 42 2.22 8.49 -3.07
N ILE A 43 1.41 7.42 -3.03
CA ILE A 43 0.74 6.87 -4.22
C ILE A 43 -0.25 7.90 -4.78
N THR A 44 -1.09 8.49 -3.92
CA THR A 44 -2.09 9.48 -4.36
C THR A 44 -1.46 10.74 -4.95
N LEU A 45 -0.35 11.21 -4.39
CA LEU A 45 0.40 12.36 -4.91
C LEU A 45 1.07 12.01 -6.25
N GLY A 46 1.69 10.83 -6.33
CA GLY A 46 2.37 10.38 -7.54
C GLY A 46 1.43 10.13 -8.71
N ARG A 47 0.15 9.76 -8.48
CA ARG A 47 -0.84 9.55 -9.55
C ARG A 47 -0.99 10.73 -10.52
N LYS A 48 -0.78 11.97 -10.06
CA LYS A 48 -0.79 13.15 -10.95
C LYS A 48 0.47 13.26 -11.82
N ASN A 49 1.55 12.58 -11.44
CA ASN A 49 2.86 12.63 -12.08
C ASN A 49 3.18 11.36 -12.88
N TYR A 50 2.37 10.30 -12.79
CA TYR A 50 2.59 9.08 -13.56
C TYR A 50 2.17 9.28 -15.02
N LEU A 51 3.13 9.62 -15.87
CA LEU A 51 2.92 9.78 -17.32
C LEU A 51 2.58 8.45 -18.04
N PHE A 52 2.78 7.31 -17.38
CA PHE A 52 2.70 5.98 -18.00
C PHE A 52 1.58 5.07 -17.46
N CYS A 53 0.77 5.54 -16.50
CA CYS A 53 -0.36 4.77 -15.97
C CYS A 53 -1.66 5.12 -16.69
N GLY A 54 -1.69 4.93 -18.01
CA GLY A 54 -2.88 5.18 -18.83
C GLY A 54 -3.87 4.01 -18.92
N ASN A 55 -3.45 2.81 -18.51
CA ASN A 55 -4.25 1.58 -18.59
C ASN A 55 -4.23 0.81 -17.24
N ASN A 56 -5.11 -0.18 -17.10
CA ASN A 56 -5.24 -0.97 -15.87
C ASN A 56 -3.96 -1.76 -15.55
N GLU A 57 -3.30 -2.32 -16.56
CA GLU A 57 -2.05 -3.08 -16.43
C GLU A 57 -0.92 -2.21 -15.85
N GLY A 58 -0.76 -0.98 -16.33
CA GLY A 58 0.20 -0.02 -15.80
C GLY A 58 -0.12 0.41 -14.36
N ALA A 59 -1.40 0.40 -13.97
CA ALA A 59 -1.78 0.65 -12.57
C ALA A 59 -1.42 -0.54 -11.66
N GLU A 60 -1.62 -1.78 -12.13
CA GLU A 60 -1.25 -3.00 -11.42
C GLU A 60 0.27 -3.10 -11.25
N ASN A 61 1.03 -2.89 -12.33
CA ASN A 61 2.50 -2.87 -12.27
C ASN A 61 3.01 -1.82 -11.28
N ASN A 62 2.43 -0.63 -11.28
CA ASN A 62 2.79 0.39 -10.30
C ASN A 62 2.45 -0.02 -8.86
N ALA A 63 1.32 -0.67 -8.62
CA ALA A 63 0.96 -1.18 -7.30
C ALA A 63 1.98 -2.21 -6.80
N ILE A 64 2.46 -3.09 -7.69
CA ILE A 64 3.53 -4.06 -7.38
C ILE A 64 4.81 -3.33 -6.96
N PHE A 65 5.26 -2.34 -7.74
CA PHE A 65 6.47 -1.57 -7.38
C PHE A 65 6.32 -0.85 -6.04
N TYR A 66 5.20 -0.17 -5.79
CA TYR A 66 4.96 0.50 -4.51
C TYR A 66 4.94 -0.46 -3.34
N THR A 67 4.42 -1.67 -3.54
CA THR A 67 4.42 -2.73 -2.54
C THR A 67 5.86 -3.13 -2.19
N PHE A 68 6.72 -3.36 -3.18
CA PHE A 68 8.14 -3.68 -2.92
C PHE A 68 8.88 -2.56 -2.19
N MET A 69 8.66 -1.30 -2.58
CA MET A 69 9.28 -0.15 -1.91
C MET A 69 8.81 -0.02 -0.45
N ALA A 70 7.53 -0.29 -0.19
CA ALA A 70 6.99 -0.33 1.16
C ALA A 70 7.60 -1.48 1.97
N CYS A 71 7.70 -2.69 1.41
CA CYS A 71 8.34 -3.82 2.07
C CYS A 71 9.82 -3.55 2.38
N CYS A 72 10.56 -2.88 1.48
CA CYS A 72 11.94 -2.47 1.75
C CYS A 72 12.01 -1.51 2.95
N ARG A 73 11.10 -0.54 3.03
CA ARG A 73 11.02 0.39 4.18
C ARG A 73 10.73 -0.34 5.48
N GLU A 74 9.76 -1.25 5.50
CA GLU A 74 9.41 -2.02 6.70
C GLU A 74 10.54 -2.97 7.14
N ALA A 75 11.35 -3.45 6.19
CA ALA A 75 12.53 -4.27 6.46
C ALA A 75 13.80 -3.46 6.78
N ASP A 76 13.73 -2.12 6.82
CA ASP A 76 14.86 -1.20 7.01
C ASP A 76 15.98 -1.35 5.95
N ILE A 77 15.58 -1.62 4.70
CA ILE A 77 16.48 -1.80 3.56
C ILE A 77 16.36 -0.61 2.63
N GLU A 78 17.50 -0.08 2.17
CA GLU A 78 17.53 0.96 1.15
C GLU A 78 16.92 0.44 -0.17
N PRO A 79 15.76 0.98 -0.63
CA PRO A 79 15.04 0.38 -1.75
C PRO A 79 15.81 0.41 -3.07
N TYR A 80 16.63 1.45 -3.29
CA TYR A 80 17.48 1.55 -4.48
C TYR A 80 18.55 0.46 -4.51
N LYS A 81 19.18 0.17 -3.37
CA LYS A 81 20.20 -0.89 -3.24
C LYS A 81 19.60 -2.26 -3.56
N TRP A 82 18.45 -2.58 -2.96
CA TRP A 82 17.71 -3.81 -3.20
C TRP A 82 17.33 -3.96 -4.68
N MET A 83 16.74 -2.91 -5.27
CA MET A 83 16.29 -2.94 -6.66
C MET A 83 17.47 -3.12 -7.64
N LYS A 84 18.59 -2.42 -7.40
CA LYS A 84 19.80 -2.56 -8.22
C LYS A 84 20.37 -3.97 -8.18
N GLU A 85 20.41 -4.58 -7.00
CA GLU A 85 20.91 -5.94 -6.87
C GLU A 85 20.00 -6.95 -7.57
N ILE A 86 18.69 -6.85 -7.40
CA ILE A 86 17.74 -7.80 -8.00
C ILE A 86 17.72 -7.70 -9.52
N LEU A 87 17.69 -6.49 -10.07
CA LEU A 87 17.71 -6.28 -11.52
C LEU A 87 19.02 -6.72 -12.17
N SER A 88 20.09 -6.93 -11.38
CA SER A 88 21.36 -7.47 -11.87
C SER A 88 21.39 -9.00 -11.96
N LYS A 89 20.41 -9.70 -11.37
CA LYS A 89 20.31 -11.17 -11.37
C LYS A 89 19.45 -11.67 -12.55
N PRO A 90 19.68 -12.89 -13.06
CA PRO A 90 18.89 -13.46 -14.15
C PRO A 90 17.54 -13.99 -13.65
N LEU A 91 16.62 -13.09 -13.26
CA LEU A 91 15.36 -13.42 -12.58
C LEU A 91 14.47 -14.42 -13.34
N LEU A 92 14.54 -14.44 -14.67
CA LEU A 92 13.72 -15.32 -15.51
C LEU A 92 14.14 -16.79 -15.45
N ASP A 93 15.39 -17.06 -15.06
CA ASP A 93 15.96 -18.40 -15.01
C ASP A 93 15.92 -19.00 -13.58
N MET A 94 15.39 -18.24 -12.62
CA MET A 94 15.37 -18.62 -11.20
C MET A 94 14.14 -19.43 -10.85
N THR A 95 14.32 -20.36 -9.93
CA THR A 95 13.23 -21.11 -9.31
C THR A 95 12.42 -20.24 -8.36
N GLU A 96 11.20 -20.65 -8.02
CA GLU A 96 10.32 -19.94 -7.08
C GLU A 96 10.97 -19.75 -5.70
N GLU A 97 11.71 -20.76 -5.23
CA GLU A 97 12.45 -20.71 -3.96
C GLU A 97 13.55 -19.64 -3.98
N GLU A 98 14.24 -19.51 -5.11
CA GLU A 98 15.29 -18.51 -5.31
C GLU A 98 14.70 -17.10 -5.42
N LEU A 99 13.57 -16.93 -6.12
CA LEU A 99 12.84 -15.66 -6.18
C LEU A 99 12.34 -15.23 -4.79
N THR A 100 11.83 -16.17 -4.01
CA THR A 100 11.34 -15.91 -2.64
C THR A 100 12.47 -15.40 -1.73
N LYS A 101 13.68 -15.92 -1.87
CA LYS A 101 14.86 -15.43 -1.13
C LYS A 101 15.24 -13.99 -1.49
N MET A 102 14.87 -13.52 -2.68
CA MET A 102 15.15 -12.14 -3.13
C MET A 102 14.12 -11.12 -2.65
N LEU A 103 13.01 -11.54 -2.04
CA LEU A 103 12.02 -10.60 -1.48
C LEU A 103 12.66 -9.67 -0.44
N PRO A 104 12.19 -8.40 -0.31
CA PRO A 104 12.77 -7.45 0.62
C PRO A 104 12.87 -7.97 2.06
N SER A 105 11.87 -8.71 2.53
CA SER A 105 11.85 -9.28 3.89
C SER A 105 12.96 -10.30 4.16
N ASN A 106 13.50 -10.93 3.12
CA ASN A 106 14.50 -11.99 3.22
C ASN A 106 15.91 -11.50 2.87
N PHE A 107 16.03 -10.24 2.46
CA PHE A 107 17.25 -9.65 1.97
C PHE A 107 18.08 -9.13 3.15
N LYS A 108 19.17 -9.84 3.49
CA LYS A 108 20.16 -9.46 4.51
C LYS A 108 21.54 -9.39 3.91
#